data_AF-A0A180F7E0-F1
#
_entry.id   AF-A0A180F7E0-F1
#
_cell.length_a   1.000
_cell.length_b   1.000
_cell.length_c   1.000
_cell.angle_alpha   90.00
_cell.angle_beta   90.00
_cell.angle_gamma   90.00
#
_symmetry.space_group_name_H-M   'P 1'
#
loop_
_entity.id
_entity.type
_entity.pdbx_description
1 polymer ?
#
loop_
_entity_poly.entity_id
_entity_poly.type
_entity_poly.pdbx_seq_one_letter_code
_entity_poly.pdbx_strand_id
1 'polypeptide(L)' 'MRIDPIYRVPRMHYGMDFSAKVGTDIYATGDGVVTYAAWRQGYGNCIMIDHGYDYETL' A
#
# COMPACT_ATOMS: atom_id res chain seq x y z
N MET A 1 8.61 0.14 -12.56
CA MET A 1 8.57 -1.09 -13.39
C MET A 1 9.88 -1.84 -13.25
N ARG A 2 9.85 -3.17 -13.14
CA ARG A 2 11.04 -4.02 -13.03
C ARG A 2 10.84 -5.29 -13.86
N ILE A 3 11.92 -5.84 -14.43
CA ILE A 3 11.88 -7.14 -15.10
C ILE A 3 11.72 -8.25 -14.06
N ASP A 4 10.71 -9.08 -14.25
CA ASP A 4 10.52 -10.30 -13.45
C ASP A 4 11.65 -11.30 -13.75
N PRO A 5 12.35 -11.82 -12.72
CA PRO A 5 13.54 -12.65 -12.92
C PRO A 5 13.21 -14.05 -13.47
N ILE A 6 11.98 -14.53 -13.31
CA ILE A 6 11.55 -15.87 -13.74
C ILE A 6 10.99 -15.80 -15.15
N TYR A 7 10.01 -14.91 -15.36
CA TYR A 7 9.26 -14.82 -16.61
C TYR A 7 9.93 -13.89 -17.64
N ARG A 8 10.94 -13.10 -17.23
CA ARG A 8 11.68 -12.14 -18.07
C ARG A 8 10.79 -11.11 -18.78
N VAL A 9 9.63 -10.81 -18.19
CA VAL A 9 8.70 -9.78 -18.66
C VAL A 9 8.64 -8.61 -17.67
N PRO A 10 8.32 -7.39 -18.14
CA PRO A 10 8.09 -6.26 -17.25
C PRO A 10 6.90 -6.51 -16.31
N ARG A 11 7.10 -6.30 -15.01
CA ARG A 11 6.03 -6.26 -14.00
C ARG A 11 6.07 -4.96 -13.22
N MET A 12 4.89 -4.45 -12.87
CA MET A 12 4.74 -3.21 -12.12
C MET A 12 4.39 -3.51 -10.66
N HIS A 13 5.03 -2.79 -9.75
CA HIS A 13 4.67 -2.74 -8.34
C HIS A 13 4.02 -1.37 -8.09
N TYR A 14 2.74 -1.36 -7.72
CA TYR A 14 1.92 -0.15 -7.59
C TYR A 14 2.07 0.53 -6.22
N GLY A 15 3.18 0.28 -5.52
CA GLY A 15 3.45 0.82 -4.20
C GLY A 15 4.95 0.83 -3.87
N MET A 16 5.25 1.13 -2.62
CA MET A 16 6.61 1.15 -2.07
C MET A 16 6.69 0.21 -0.87
N ASP A 17 7.72 -0.61 -0.83
CA ASP A 17 7.94 -1.56 0.28
C ASP A 17 8.91 -0.97 1.31
N PHE A 18 8.50 -1.01 2.58
CA PHE A 18 9.34 -0.61 3.72
C PHE A 18 9.58 -1.82 4.63
N SER A 19 10.83 -2.26 4.73
CA SER A 19 11.20 -3.36 5.63
C SER A 19 11.16 -2.93 7.09
N ALA A 20 10.31 -3.56 7.88
CA ALA A 20 10.14 -3.29 9.32
C ALA A 20 9.87 -4.58 10.11
N LYS A 21 9.96 -4.49 11.45
CA LYS A 21 9.58 -5.62 12.33
C LYS A 21 8.06 -5.68 12.47
N VAL A 22 7.52 -6.85 12.78
CA VAL A 22 6.09 -6.99 13.10
C VAL A 22 5.75 -6.12 14.32
N GLY A 23 4.68 -5.34 14.21
CA GLY A 23 4.25 -4.40 15.25
C GLY A 23 4.97 -3.05 15.23
N THR A 24 5.80 -2.76 14.22
CA THR A 24 6.26 -1.39 13.98
C THR A 24 5.07 -0.49 13.66
N ASP A 25 4.97 0.64 14.36
CA ASP A 25 3.90 1.62 14.14
C ASP A 25 3.95 2.17 12.71
N ILE A 26 2.78 2.29 12.09
CA ILE A 26 2.57 2.89 10.78
C ILE A 26 1.68 4.12 10.98
N TYR A 27 2.09 5.24 10.38
CA TYR A 27 1.41 6.53 10.48
C TYR A 27 0.83 6.92 9.12
N ALA A 28 -0.29 7.66 9.14
CA ALA A 28 -0.83 8.28 7.94
C ALA A 28 0.19 9.28 7.38
N THR A 29 0.29 9.35 6.05
CA THR A 29 1.23 10.27 5.38
C THR A 29 0.75 11.73 5.38
N GLY A 30 -0.53 11.95 5.68
CA GLY A 30 -1.16 13.26 5.81
C GLY A 30 -2.54 13.16 6.45
N ASP A 31 -3.18 14.31 6.67
CA ASP A 31 -4.56 14.40 7.20
C ASP A 31 -5.55 13.74 6.24
N GLY A 32 -6.58 13.10 6.78
CA GLY A 32 -7.58 12.42 5.95
C GLY A 32 -8.65 11.69 6.75
N VAL A 33 -9.51 10.98 6.03
CA VAL A 33 -10.60 10.17 6.58
C VAL A 33 -10.38 8.70 6.22
N VAL A 34 -10.46 7.81 7.21
CA VAL A 34 -10.40 6.37 6.97
C VAL A 34 -11.66 5.95 6.21
N THR A 35 -11.48 5.39 5.02
CA THR A 35 -12.57 4.89 4.16
C THR A 35 -12.71 3.37 4.21
N TYR A 36 -11.63 2.67 4.60
CA TYR A 36 -11.61 1.22 4.73
C TYR A 36 -10.63 0.76 5.82
N ALA A 37 -11.01 -0.25 6.61
CA ALA A 37 -10.15 -0.86 7.63
C ALA A 37 -10.54 -2.33 7.85
N ALA A 38 -10.08 -3.23 6.97
CA ALA A 38 -10.36 -4.66 7.03
C ALA A 38 -9.37 -5.47 6.17
N TRP A 39 -9.63 -6.77 6.04
CA TRP A 39 -8.87 -7.66 5.16
C TRP A 39 -9.30 -7.51 3.70
N ARG A 40 -8.33 -7.32 2.79
CA ARG A 40 -8.54 -7.26 1.34
C ARG A 40 -7.67 -8.28 0.61
N GLN A 41 -8.27 -9.01 -0.32
CA GLN A 41 -7.59 -10.05 -1.09
C GLN A 41 -6.36 -9.50 -1.81
N GLY A 42 -5.22 -10.17 -1.65
CA GLY A 42 -3.93 -9.78 -2.23
C GLY A 42 -3.09 -8.82 -1.37
N TYR A 43 -3.74 -8.01 -0.52
CA TYR A 43 -3.06 -7.05 0.38
C TYR A 43 -2.96 -7.55 1.83
N GLY A 44 -3.93 -8.34 2.29
CA GLY A 44 -4.04 -8.71 3.70
C GLY A 44 -4.80 -7.67 4.51
N ASN A 45 -4.43 -7.43 5.77
CA ASN A 45 -5.01 -6.36 6.57
C ASN A 45 -4.51 -5.01 6.06
N CYS A 46 -5.41 -4.14 5.62
CA CYS A 46 -5.06 -2.83 5.09
C CYS A 46 -6.02 -1.74 5.57
N ILE A 47 -5.53 -0.50 5.55
CA ILE A 47 -6.30 0.70 5.86
C ILE A 47 -6.22 1.61 4.64
N MET A 48 -7.35 2.14 4.18
CA MET A 48 -7.37 3.16 3.11
C MET A 48 -7.78 4.50 3.70
N ILE A 49 -7.06 5.55 3.32
CA ILE A 49 -7.28 6.92 3.81
C ILE A 49 -7.45 7.84 2.61
N ASP A 50 -8.59 8.54 2.57
CA ASP A 50 -8.86 9.63 1.62
C ASP A 50 -8.32 10.94 2.20
N HIS A 51 -7.41 11.58 1.46
CA HIS A 51 -6.76 12.84 1.81
C HIS A 51 -7.41 14.05 1.11
N GLY A 52 -8.50 13.85 0.36
CA GLY A 52 -9.10 14.84 -0.53
C GLY A 52 -8.31 15.04 -1.82
N TYR A 53 -8.86 15.86 -2.73
CA TYR A 53 -8.26 16.16 -4.05
C TYR A 53 -7.89 14.91 -4.87
N ASP A 54 -8.70 13.86 -4.73
CA ASP A 54 -8.50 12.55 -5.37
C ASP A 54 -7.19 11.84 -4.95
N TYR A 55 -6.61 12.20 -3.80
CA TYR A 55 -5.47 11.50 -3.20
C TYR A 55 -5.93 10.47 -2.18
N GLU A 56 -5.51 9.22 -2.38
CA GLU A 56 -5.78 8.10 -1.48
C GLU A 56 -4.47 7.36 -1.16
N THR A 57 -4.32 6.91 0.09
CA THR A 57 -3.26 5.98 0.48
C THR A 57 -3.81 4.65 0.96
N LEU A 58 -3.02 3.59 0.77
CA LEU A 58 -3.27 2.20 1.14
C LEU A 58 -2.08 1.64 1.92
#